data_AF-A0A7T4YIZ8-F1
#
_entry.id   AF-A0A7T4YIZ8-F1
#
_cell.length_a   1.000
_cell.length_b   1.000
_cell.length_c   1.000
_cell.angle_alpha   90.00
_cell.angle_beta   90.00
_cell.angle_gamma   90.00
#
_symmetry.space_group_name_H-M   'P 1'
#
loop_
_entity.id
_entity.type
_entity.pdbx_description
1 polymer ?
#
loop_
_entity_poly.entity_id
_entity_poly.type
_entity_poly.pdbx_seq_one_letter_code
_entity_poly.pdbx_strand_id
1 'polypeptide(L)'
;MGLLKGDVMLMTVGLGMPGVAEILILLLGLAFWVMLIVGLILIVLGFVLTEGKQGDGACGSCGYCVIGLTRMICPECGNDLREVGIVSDTRKRWDLVRKGVLVILLPIGLWVVMGVIMLVNSMIMN
;
A
#
# COMPACT_ATOMS: atom_id res chain seq x y z
N MET A 1 54.32 12.21 -38.76
CA MET A 1 53.26 13.16 -39.14
C MET A 1 51.95 12.39 -39.12
N GLY A 2 51.29 12.16 -37.99
CA GLY A 2 51.12 13.00 -36.81
C GLY A 2 49.62 13.32 -36.72
N LEU A 3 48.82 12.38 -36.20
CA LEU A 3 48.22 12.49 -34.86
C LEU A 3 47.38 13.76 -34.75
N LEU A 4 46.07 13.64 -34.98
CA LEU A 4 44.97 14.42 -34.37
C LEU A 4 43.64 13.78 -34.84
N LYS A 5 43.43 12.51 -34.44
CA LYS A 5 42.18 11.74 -34.64
C LYS A 5 41.62 11.23 -33.29
N GLY A 6 41.87 11.98 -32.23
CA GLY A 6 41.39 11.72 -30.88
C GLY A 6 41.31 13.06 -30.15
N ASP A 7 40.41 13.17 -29.18
CA ASP A 7 40.32 14.28 -28.22
C ASP A 7 39.23 15.35 -28.47
N VAL A 8 38.09 14.96 -29.05
CA VAL A 8 36.82 15.65 -28.73
C VAL A 8 35.75 14.67 -28.23
N MET A 9 36.20 13.64 -27.50
CA MET A 9 35.38 12.83 -26.58
C MET A 9 35.58 13.27 -25.11
N LEU A 10 36.06 14.50 -24.87
CA LEU A 10 36.20 15.03 -23.53
C LEU A 10 35.07 16.02 -23.23
N MET A 11 34.22 15.59 -22.29
CA MET A 11 33.63 16.45 -21.27
C MET A 11 32.45 17.34 -21.68
N THR A 12 31.53 16.82 -22.49
CA THR A 12 30.10 17.07 -22.21
C THR A 12 29.53 15.99 -21.28
N VAL A 13 30.32 15.57 -20.29
CA VAL A 13 29.78 15.46 -18.92
C VAL A 13 29.63 16.90 -18.41
N GLY A 14 28.91 17.73 -19.17
CA GLY A 14 28.26 18.85 -18.57
C GLY A 14 27.34 18.20 -17.56
N LEU A 15 27.51 18.57 -16.30
CA LEU A 15 26.38 18.73 -15.41
C LEU A 15 25.45 19.76 -16.09
N GLY A 16 24.88 19.38 -17.24
CA GLY A 16 23.81 20.08 -17.91
C GLY A 16 22.75 20.08 -16.85
N MET A 17 22.48 21.26 -16.31
CA MET A 17 21.41 21.46 -15.35
C MET A 17 20.23 20.66 -15.89
N PRO A 18 19.79 19.60 -15.18
CA PRO A 18 18.67 18.81 -15.67
C PRO A 18 17.57 19.82 -15.94
N GLY A 19 17.10 19.86 -17.19
CA GLY A 19 16.02 20.76 -17.55
C GLY A 19 14.92 20.57 -16.52
N VAL A 20 14.20 21.65 -16.15
CA VAL A 20 13.17 21.59 -15.10
C VAL A 20 12.21 20.39 -15.28
N ALA A 21 12.03 19.91 -16.51
CA ALA A 21 11.34 18.67 -16.85
C ALA A 21 11.97 17.39 -16.27
N GLU A 22 13.29 17.18 -16.37
CA GLU A 22 13.95 15.98 -15.84
C GLU A 22 13.91 15.94 -14.31
N ILE A 23 14.11 17.10 -13.67
CA ILE A 23 13.97 17.23 -12.21
C ILE A 23 12.54 16.88 -11.78
N LEU A 24 11.53 17.35 -12.53
CA LEU A 24 10.13 17.05 -12.26
C LEU A 24 9.83 15.54 -12.40
N ILE A 25 10.37 14.89 -13.42
CA ILE A 25 10.20 13.44 -13.66
C ILE A 25 10.82 12.64 -12.51
N LEU A 26 12.03 12.99 -12.09
CA LEU A 26 12.70 12.31 -10.97
C LEU A 26 11.93 12.49 -9.65
N LEU A 27 11.42 13.70 -9.39
CA LEU A 27 10.60 13.98 -8.20
C LEU A 27 9.29 13.18 -8.21
N LEU A 28 8.60 13.13 -9.36
CA LEU A 28 7.36 12.36 -9.52
C LEU A 28 7.59 10.85 -9.39
N GLY A 29 8.69 10.33 -9.96
CA GLY A 29 9.08 8.93 -9.82
C GLY A 29 9.42 8.56 -8.37
N LEU A 30 10.15 9.44 -7.66
CA LEU A 30 10.48 9.24 -6.25
C LEU A 30 9.20 9.29 -5.39
N ALA A 31 8.31 10.24 -5.63
CA ALA A 31 7.04 10.33 -4.92
C ALA A 31 6.17 9.07 -5.11
N PHE A 32 6.15 8.51 -6.32
CA PHE A 32 5.46 7.25 -6.61
C PHE A 32 6.06 6.07 -5.84
N TRP A 33 7.39 5.94 -5.84
CA TRP A 33 8.09 4.93 -5.06
C TRP A 33 7.81 5.04 -3.56
N VAL A 34 7.79 6.26 -3.01
CA VAL A 34 7.47 6.50 -1.60
C VAL A 34 6.03 6.07 -1.31
N MET A 35 5.05 6.40 -2.16
CA MET A 35 3.67 5.94 -1.99
C MET A 35 3.56 4.41 -2.00
N LEU A 36 4.28 3.73 -2.90
CA LEU A 36 4.30 2.27 -2.95
C LEU A 36 4.89 1.66 -1.68
N ILE A 37 6.03 2.19 -1.23
CA ILE A 37 6.70 1.72 -0.01
C ILE A 37 5.80 1.93 1.20
N VAL A 38 5.18 3.10 1.35
CA VAL A 38 4.24 3.40 2.45
C VAL A 38 3.03 2.47 2.40
N GLY A 39 2.44 2.27 1.21
CA GLY A 39 1.33 1.34 1.02
C GLY A 39 1.70 -0.09 1.41
N LEU A 40 2.86 -0.58 0.95
CA LEU A 40 3.38 -1.89 1.30
C LEU A 40 3.62 -2.01 2.81
N ILE A 41 4.24 -1.01 3.42
CA ILE A 41 4.48 -0.96 4.87
C ILE A 41 3.17 -1.03 5.64
N LEU A 42 2.13 -0.31 5.23
CA LEU A 42 0.81 -0.37 5.86
C LEU A 42 0.14 -1.75 5.70
N ILE A 43 0.32 -2.41 4.55
CA ILE A 43 -0.16 -3.79 4.36
C ILE A 43 0.59 -4.74 5.28
N VAL A 44 1.92 -4.66 5.35
CA VAL A 44 2.75 -5.54 6.17
C VAL A 44 2.49 -5.29 7.65
N LEU A 45 2.46 -4.03 8.11
CA LEU A 45 2.07 -3.68 9.47
C LEU A 45 0.65 -4.14 9.78
N GLY A 46 -0.28 -3.96 8.84
CA GLY A 46 -1.63 -4.47 8.97
C GLY A 46 -1.65 -5.99 9.13
N PHE A 47 -0.84 -6.72 8.37
CA PHE A 47 -0.78 -8.18 8.47
C PHE A 47 -0.14 -8.63 9.79
N VAL A 48 1.03 -8.08 10.12
CA VAL A 48 1.84 -8.43 11.30
C VAL A 48 1.16 -8.01 12.61
N LEU A 49 0.56 -6.83 12.67
CA LEU A 49 -0.16 -6.37 13.88
C LEU A 49 -1.51 -7.05 14.06
N THR A 50 -2.11 -7.58 12.99
CA THR A 50 -3.42 -8.26 13.06
C THR A 50 -3.27 -9.75 13.41
N GLU A 51 -2.09 -10.34 13.27
CA GLU A 51 -1.83 -11.73 13.73
C GLU A 51 -1.98 -11.89 15.25
N GLY A 52 -1.88 -10.81 16.03
CA GLY A 52 -2.07 -10.83 17.49
C GLY A 52 -3.51 -10.74 17.98
N LYS A 53 -4.50 -10.55 17.10
CA LYS A 53 -5.95 -10.52 17.45
C LYS A 53 -6.70 -11.58 16.66
N GLN A 54 -6.28 -12.83 16.81
CA GLN A 54 -6.99 -13.96 16.22
C GLN A 54 -8.31 -14.18 16.96
N GLY A 55 -9.42 -13.78 16.32
CA GLY A 55 -10.73 -14.42 16.51
C GLY A 55 -11.22 -14.45 17.95
N ASP A 56 -10.95 -13.37 18.68
CA ASP A 56 -11.29 -13.29 20.08
C ASP A 56 -12.82 -13.23 20.22
N GLY A 57 -13.42 -14.41 20.39
CA GLY A 57 -14.87 -14.61 20.41
C GLY A 57 -15.55 -13.57 21.27
N ALA A 58 -16.42 -12.78 20.67
CA ALA A 58 -17.22 -11.80 21.38
C ALA A 58 -18.60 -12.39 21.66
N CYS A 59 -19.19 -12.04 22.80
CA CYS A 59 -20.58 -12.38 23.11
C CYS A 59 -21.51 -11.82 22.02
N GLY A 60 -22.37 -12.66 21.43
CA GLY A 60 -23.31 -12.24 20.39
C GLY A 60 -24.38 -11.25 20.83
N SER A 61 -24.54 -11.01 22.15
CA SER A 61 -25.52 -10.08 22.71
C SER A 61 -24.94 -8.72 23.09
N CYS A 62 -23.80 -8.67 23.80
CA CYS A 62 -23.20 -7.41 24.27
C CYS A 62 -21.86 -7.06 23.60
N GLY A 63 -21.24 -7.99 22.88
CA GLY A 63 -19.93 -7.79 22.24
C GLY A 63 -18.72 -7.88 23.18
N TYR A 64 -18.90 -8.29 24.44
CA TYR A 64 -17.78 -8.48 25.37
C TYR A 64 -16.86 -9.61 24.91
N CYS A 65 -15.55 -9.42 25.04
CA CYS A 65 -14.56 -10.43 24.70
C CYS A 65 -14.62 -11.60 25.70
N VAL A 66 -15.02 -12.79 25.24
CA VAL A 66 -15.19 -13.97 26.09
C VAL A 66 -14.00 -14.93 26.05
N ILE A 67 -12.86 -14.46 25.59
CA ILE A 67 -11.63 -15.25 25.46
C ILE A 67 -11.01 -15.51 26.83
N GLY A 68 -10.64 -16.76 27.08
CA GLY A 68 -10.06 -17.19 28.36
C GLY A 68 -11.07 -17.32 29.50
N LEU A 69 -12.37 -17.10 29.25
CA LEU A 69 -13.39 -17.40 30.24
C LEU A 69 -13.62 -18.91 30.33
N THR A 70 -13.52 -19.45 31.53
CA THR A 70 -13.87 -20.84 31.84
C THR A 70 -15.38 -21.07 31.94
N ARG A 71 -16.16 -20.00 32.02
CA ARG A 71 -17.63 -20.03 32.17
C ARG A 71 -18.30 -19.65 30.86
N MET A 72 -19.39 -20.36 30.53
CA MET A 72 -20.23 -20.09 29.36
C MET A 72 -21.25 -18.96 29.59
N ILE A 73 -21.07 -18.16 30.63
CA ILE A 73 -21.97 -17.04 30.97
C ILE A 73 -21.19 -15.75 30.81
N CYS A 74 -21.74 -14.80 30.05
CA CYS A 74 -21.12 -13.49 29.90
C CYS A 74 -21.19 -12.69 31.22
N PRO A 75 -20.07 -12.14 31.73
CA PRO A 75 -20.06 -11.39 33.00
C PRO A 75 -20.74 -10.01 32.89
N GLU A 76 -20.84 -9.45 31.68
CA GLU A 76 -21.45 -8.14 31.44
C GLU A 76 -22.98 -8.23 31.33
N CYS A 77 -23.50 -9.20 30.56
CA CYS A 77 -24.93 -9.27 30.26
C CYS A 77 -25.65 -10.47 30.89
N GLY A 78 -24.94 -11.41 31.51
CA GLY A 78 -25.52 -12.60 32.15
C GLY A 78 -26.08 -13.65 31.19
N ASN A 79 -26.07 -13.40 29.87
CA ASN A 79 -26.56 -14.36 28.89
C ASN A 79 -25.62 -15.56 28.70
N ASP A 80 -26.21 -16.72 28.44
CA ASP A 80 -25.46 -17.94 28.10
C ASP A 80 -24.94 -17.83 26.66
N LEU A 81 -23.63 -17.98 26.51
CA LEU A 81 -22.91 -17.94 25.24
C LEU A 81 -23.37 -19.04 24.26
N ARG A 82 -24.01 -20.10 24.77
CA ARG A 82 -24.62 -21.15 23.95
C ARG A 82 -25.92 -20.72 23.29
N GLU A 83 -26.64 -19.78 23.90
CA GLU A 83 -27.92 -19.27 23.40
C GLU A 83 -27.69 -18.08 22.44
N VAL A 84 -26.85 -17.13 22.84
CA VAL A 84 -26.59 -15.91 22.04
C VAL A 84 -25.48 -16.10 20.99
N GLY A 85 -24.72 -17.20 21.09
CA GLY A 85 -23.61 -17.50 20.21
C GLY A 85 -22.36 -16.65 20.45
N ILE A 86 -21.24 -17.12 19.90
CA ILE A 86 -19.95 -16.42 19.91
C ILE A 86 -19.70 -15.89 18.51
N VAL A 87 -19.63 -14.56 18.38
CA VAL A 87 -19.36 -13.92 17.10
C VAL A 87 -17.85 -13.83 16.94
N SER A 88 -17.33 -14.63 16.02
CA SER A 88 -15.97 -14.44 15.52
C SER A 88 -15.98 -13.24 14.57
N ASP A 89 -15.28 -12.16 14.91
CA ASP A 89 -15.14 -10.96 14.05
C ASP A 89 -14.18 -11.23 12.87
N THR A 90 -14.35 -12.37 12.20
CA THR A 90 -13.52 -12.83 11.09
C THR A 90 -13.77 -11.99 9.83
N ARG A 91 -14.91 -11.28 9.73
CA ARG A 91 -15.25 -10.44 8.57
C ARG A 91 -14.40 -9.17 8.47
N LYS A 92 -13.98 -8.55 9.58
CA LYS A 92 -13.19 -7.31 9.50
C LYS A 92 -11.81 -7.50 8.89
N ARG A 93 -11.22 -8.70 9.00
CA ARG A 93 -9.87 -9.00 8.48
C ARG A 93 -9.78 -8.86 6.96
N TRP A 94 -10.77 -9.37 6.24
CA TRP A 94 -10.83 -9.26 4.78
C TRP A 94 -11.11 -7.84 4.31
N ASP A 95 -11.87 -7.06 5.08
CA ASP A 95 -12.25 -5.70 4.71
C ASP A 95 -11.06 -4.71 4.83
N LEU A 96 -10.18 -4.90 5.83
CA LEU A 96 -8.93 -4.11 5.94
C LEU A 96 -7.92 -4.45 4.83
N VAL A 97 -7.71 -5.74 4.53
CA VAL A 97 -6.81 -6.16 3.44
C VAL A 97 -7.32 -5.62 2.10
N ARG A 98 -8.64 -5.70 1.86
CA ARG A 98 -9.25 -5.19 0.63
C ARG A 98 -9.11 -3.67 0.51
N LYS A 99 -9.26 -2.92 1.61
CA LYS A 99 -9.00 -1.48 1.65
C LYS A 99 -7.52 -1.15 1.40
N GLY A 100 -6.59 -1.88 2.00
CA GLY A 100 -5.15 -1.70 1.77
C GLY A 100 -4.75 -1.96 0.32
N VAL A 101 -5.23 -3.07 -0.26
CA VAL A 101 -5.01 -3.42 -1.67
C VAL A 101 -5.59 -2.35 -2.60
N LEU A 102 -6.81 -1.86 -2.32
CA LEU A 102 -7.45 -0.83 -3.14
C LEU A 102 -6.69 0.51 -3.07
N VAL A 103 -6.18 0.89 -1.91
CA VAL A 103 -5.32 2.08 -1.74
C VAL A 103 -4.02 1.99 -2.54
N ILE A 104 -3.47 0.81 -2.76
CA ILE A 104 -2.28 0.62 -3.59
C ILE A 104 -2.61 0.54 -5.09
N LEU A 105 -3.67 -0.17 -5.46
CA LEU A 105 -4.05 -0.37 -6.87
C LEU A 105 -4.50 0.93 -7.55
N LEU A 106 -5.18 1.81 -6.84
CA LEU A 106 -5.72 3.06 -7.39
C LEU A 106 -4.62 4.02 -7.89
N PRO A 107 -3.58 4.36 -7.11
CA PRO A 107 -2.49 5.21 -7.57
C PRO A 107 -1.65 4.54 -8.65
N ILE A 108 -1.42 3.22 -8.59
CA ILE A 108 -0.71 2.48 -9.66
C ILE A 108 -1.49 2.59 -10.98
N GLY A 109 -2.80 2.33 -10.94
CA GLY A 109 -3.66 2.42 -12.11
C GLY A 109 -3.66 3.82 -12.72
N LEU A 110 -3.78 4.87 -11.89
CA LEU A 110 -3.70 6.26 -12.33
C LEU A 110 -2.36 6.60 -12.99
N TRP A 111 -1.26 6.12 -12.41
CA TRP A 111 0.09 6.35 -12.94
C TRP A 111 0.29 5.68 -14.31
N VAL A 112 -0.16 4.43 -14.43
CA VAL A 112 -0.12 3.68 -15.71
C VAL A 112 -0.96 4.40 -16.77
N VAL A 113 -2.18 4.82 -16.43
CA VAL A 113 -3.06 5.55 -17.36
C VAL A 113 -2.42 6.86 -17.82
N MET A 114 -1.87 7.66 -16.90
CA MET A 114 -1.18 8.90 -17.26
C MET A 114 0.05 8.66 -18.13
N GLY A 115 0.83 7.61 -17.85
CA GLY A 115 1.97 7.23 -18.68
C GLY A 115 1.55 6.84 -20.11
N VAL A 116 0.47 6.08 -20.25
CA VAL A 116 -0.08 5.70 -21.56
C VAL A 116 -0.55 6.93 -22.34
N ILE A 117 -1.25 7.86 -21.69
CA ILE A 117 -1.72 9.11 -22.32
C ILE A 117 -0.54 9.94 -22.84
N MET A 118 0.54 10.08 -22.06
CA MET A 118 1.73 10.79 -22.51
C MET A 118 2.39 10.12 -23.73
N LEU A 119 2.44 8.79 -23.74
CA LEU A 119 3.02 8.03 -24.86
C LEU A 119 2.20 8.20 -26.15
N VAL A 120 0.88 8.14 -26.06
CA VAL A 120 -0.01 8.36 -27.21
C VAL A 120 0.14 9.77 -27.76
N ASN A 121 0.14 10.80 -26.90
CA ASN A 121 0.34 12.19 -27.33
C ASN A 121 1.69 12.39 -28.03
N SER A 122 2.73 11.70 -27.57
CA SER A 122 4.05 11.73 -28.22
C SER A 122 4.03 11.14 -29.63
N MET A 123 3.21 10.13 -29.91
CA MET A 123 3.09 9.54 -31.25
C MET A 123 2.25 10.40 -32.21
N ILE A 124 1.33 11.21 -31.69
CA ILE A 124 0.46 12.07 -32.52
C ILE A 124 1.20 13.33 -33.01
N MET A 125 2.15 13.85 -32.24
CA MET A 125 2.88 15.09 -32.57
C MET A 125 4.12 14.88 -33.46
N ASN A 126 4.42 13.65 -33.86
CA ASN A 126 5.60 13.29 -34.65
C ASN A 126 5.17 12.75 -36.02
#